data_AF-A0A7C7A1G4-F1
#
_entry.id   AF-A0A7C7A1G4-F1
#
_cell.length_a   1.000
_cell.length_b   1.000
_cell.length_c   1.000
_cell.angle_alpha   90.00
_cell.angle_beta   90.00
_cell.angle_gamma   90.00
#
_symmetry.space_group_name_H-M   'P 1'
#
loop_
_entity.id
_entity.type
_entity.pdbx_description
1 polymer ?
#
loop_
_entity_poly.entity_id
_entity_poly.type
_entity_poly.pdbx_seq_one_letter_code
_entity_poly.pdbx_strand_id
1 'polypeptide(L)'
;MKIRQWFCENRRQVIAGTLMVVCIVVVLGLPYNIVSRLGVITILLCVFIFAAYNLNKRWWMPLVAFPVIVLLLLYSFGIDMIVSQIVYDSPFQISTESDVQVVPGGEVLSLSVAIEKESGQVVQQRNVTVCFYMPEDGPCVVGAHSLDLKPGDTYGISPVSETRVSENCHTARVLADSQYGVALLGPKCPDPNREELLLARADEVKVGEEAVIRTFAKGDIPVNVLGFAMVGDDHFLVVRCIDGKAKVGPGMSGSPIIQDDRIVGFLHSVSRYLKGPKLVMTRPAVEVYGGLKEYLGR
;
A
#
# COMPACT_ATOMS: atom_id res chain seq x y z
N MET A 1 -7.61 -56.12 -7.26
CA MET A 1 -8.64 -55.58 -6.36
C MET A 1 -9.29 -54.38 -7.03
N LYS A 2 -10.60 -54.39 -7.32
CA LYS A 2 -11.27 -53.30 -8.08
C LYS A 2 -11.39 -52.06 -7.19
N ILE A 3 -11.08 -50.87 -7.73
CA ILE A 3 -11.15 -49.56 -7.03
C ILE A 3 -12.48 -49.37 -6.26
N ARG A 4 -13.60 -49.84 -6.84
CA ARG A 4 -14.92 -49.82 -6.20
C ARG A 4 -14.99 -50.59 -4.87
N GLN A 5 -14.30 -51.71 -4.78
CA GLN A 5 -14.33 -52.58 -3.59
C GLN A 5 -13.53 -51.94 -2.45
N TRP A 6 -12.38 -51.33 -2.77
CA TRP A 6 -11.59 -50.53 -1.82
C TRP A 6 -12.34 -49.28 -1.32
N PHE A 7 -13.10 -48.62 -2.20
CA PHE A 7 -13.95 -47.47 -1.85
C PHE A 7 -15.11 -47.87 -0.93
N CYS A 8 -15.74 -49.02 -1.14
CA CYS A 8 -16.80 -49.51 -0.26
C CYS A 8 -16.29 -49.85 1.14
N GLU A 9 -15.11 -50.50 1.23
CA GLU A 9 -14.48 -50.84 2.52
C GLU A 9 -13.99 -49.60 3.29
N ASN A 10 -13.51 -48.57 2.58
CA ASN A 10 -12.96 -47.35 3.17
C ASN A 10 -13.89 -46.12 3.04
N ARG A 11 -15.19 -46.32 2.80
CA ARG A 11 -16.15 -45.25 2.48
C ARG A 11 -16.13 -44.09 3.47
N ARG A 12 -16.08 -44.39 4.78
CA ARG A 12 -16.00 -43.36 5.83
C ARG A 12 -14.69 -42.55 5.79
N GLN A 13 -13.59 -43.19 5.40
CA GLN A 13 -12.27 -42.56 5.32
C GLN A 13 -12.17 -41.64 4.11
N VAL A 14 -12.72 -42.06 2.97
CA VAL A 14 -12.77 -41.19 1.78
C VAL A 14 -13.62 -39.96 2.06
N ILE A 15 -14.78 -40.13 2.70
CA ILE A 15 -15.64 -38.99 3.07
C ILE A 15 -14.89 -38.01 4.00
N ALA A 16 -14.19 -38.52 5.03
CA ALA A 16 -13.42 -37.67 5.95
C ALA A 16 -12.24 -36.97 5.26
N GLY A 17 -11.51 -37.68 4.39
CA GLY A 17 -10.41 -37.11 3.61
C GLY A 17 -10.90 -36.02 2.64
N THR A 18 -11.99 -36.26 1.92
CA THR A 18 -12.60 -35.27 1.03
C THR A 18 -13.11 -34.06 1.80
N LEU A 19 -13.76 -34.25 2.96
CA LEU A 19 -14.17 -33.15 3.84
C LEU A 19 -12.98 -32.30 4.29
N MET A 20 -11.87 -32.92 4.69
CA MET A 20 -10.64 -32.20 5.04
C MET A 20 -10.11 -31.37 3.86
N VAL A 21 -10.01 -31.96 2.67
CA VAL A 21 -9.52 -31.26 1.47
C VAL A 21 -10.45 -30.10 1.13
N VAL A 22 -11.76 -30.30 1.17
CA VAL A 22 -12.75 -29.23 0.94
C VAL A 22 -12.62 -28.13 1.99
N CYS A 23 -12.48 -28.45 3.27
CA CYS A 23 -12.26 -27.45 4.32
C CYS A 23 -10.96 -26.66 4.09
N ILE A 24 -9.85 -27.33 3.73
CA ILE A 24 -8.59 -26.66 3.40
C ILE A 24 -8.76 -25.74 2.19
N VAL A 25 -9.40 -26.21 1.11
CA VAL A 25 -9.64 -25.42 -0.10
C VAL A 25 -10.55 -24.23 0.17
N VAL A 26 -11.60 -24.40 0.98
CA VAL A 26 -12.50 -23.31 1.37
C VAL A 26 -11.76 -22.28 2.22
N VAL A 27 -10.96 -22.71 3.19
CA VAL A 27 -10.16 -21.79 4.02
C VAL A 27 -9.11 -21.06 3.20
N LEU A 28 -8.42 -21.75 2.29
CA LEU A 28 -7.51 -21.11 1.36
C LEU A 28 -8.25 -20.19 0.40
N GLY A 29 -9.48 -20.51 -0.01
CA GLY A 29 -10.26 -19.73 -0.98
C GLY A 29 -10.96 -18.50 -0.40
N LEU A 30 -11.16 -18.43 0.92
CA LEU A 30 -11.90 -17.34 1.55
C LEU A 30 -11.07 -16.04 1.62
N PRO A 31 -11.70 -14.87 1.34
CA PRO A 31 -11.06 -13.58 1.51
C PRO A 31 -10.68 -13.32 2.98
N TYR A 32 -9.52 -12.69 3.18
CA TYR A 32 -8.91 -12.41 4.49
C TYR A 32 -9.79 -11.61 5.47
N ASN A 33 -10.85 -10.97 4.97
CA ASN A 33 -11.67 -10.00 5.70
C ASN A 33 -12.98 -10.61 6.26
N ILE A 34 -13.31 -11.86 5.93
CA ILE A 34 -14.66 -12.42 6.17
C ILE A 34 -14.73 -13.27 7.44
N VAL A 35 -13.63 -13.85 7.92
CA VAL A 35 -13.67 -14.76 9.07
C VAL A 35 -12.55 -14.47 10.05
N SER A 36 -12.88 -14.38 11.35
CA SER A 36 -11.87 -14.24 12.39
C SER A 36 -10.96 -15.47 12.40
N ARG A 37 -9.63 -15.26 12.33
CA ARG A 37 -8.64 -16.34 12.17
C ARG A 37 -8.72 -17.40 13.25
N LEU A 38 -9.05 -16.99 14.48
CA LEU A 38 -9.31 -17.92 15.58
C LEU A 38 -10.49 -18.84 15.26
N GLY A 39 -11.61 -18.30 14.78
CA GLY A 39 -12.79 -19.11 14.45
C GLY A 39 -12.51 -20.17 13.38
N VAL A 40 -11.79 -19.82 12.32
CA VAL A 40 -11.42 -20.77 11.24
C VAL A 40 -10.46 -21.84 11.74
N ILE A 41 -9.42 -21.44 12.47
CA ILE A 41 -8.42 -22.36 13.03
C ILE A 41 -9.09 -23.31 14.01
N THR A 42 -9.99 -22.82 14.87
CA THR A 42 -10.76 -23.63 15.81
C THR A 42 -11.67 -24.62 15.08
N ILE A 43 -12.40 -24.19 14.04
CA ILE A 43 -13.24 -25.09 13.24
C ILE A 43 -12.40 -26.18 12.58
N LEU A 44 -11.26 -25.83 11.99
CA LEU A 44 -10.34 -26.80 11.39
C LEU A 44 -9.77 -27.76 12.43
N LEU A 45 -9.33 -27.27 13.60
CA LEU A 45 -8.87 -28.09 14.71
C LEU A 45 -9.96 -29.04 15.20
N CYS A 46 -11.20 -28.58 15.32
CA CYS A 46 -12.33 -29.42 15.74
C CYS A 46 -12.64 -30.51 14.71
N VAL A 47 -12.73 -30.18 13.42
CA VAL A 47 -12.93 -31.16 12.33
C VAL A 47 -11.77 -32.15 12.28
N PHE A 48 -10.55 -31.66 12.53
CA PHE A 48 -9.34 -32.47 12.51
C PHE A 48 -9.25 -33.44 13.70
N ILE A 49 -9.48 -32.95 14.93
CA ILE A 49 -9.55 -33.78 16.15
C ILE A 49 -10.66 -34.82 16.01
N PHE A 50 -11.82 -34.45 15.45
CA PHE A 50 -12.92 -35.37 15.19
C PHE A 50 -12.54 -36.46 14.17
N ALA A 51 -11.82 -36.10 13.11
CA ALA A 51 -11.32 -37.06 12.13
C ALA A 51 -10.26 -37.99 12.75
N ALA A 52 -9.30 -37.46 13.52
CA ALA A 52 -8.27 -38.23 14.21
C ALA A 52 -8.87 -39.20 15.24
N TYR A 53 -9.84 -38.74 16.04
CA TYR A 53 -10.55 -39.56 17.03
C TYR A 53 -11.37 -40.69 16.38
N ASN A 54 -12.01 -40.45 15.24
CA ASN A 54 -12.76 -41.49 14.52
C ASN A 54 -11.87 -42.44 13.70
N LEU A 55 -10.65 -42.03 13.34
CA LEU A 55 -9.70 -42.81 12.53
C LEU A 55 -8.66 -43.57 13.38
N ASN A 56 -9.00 -43.84 14.65
CA ASN A 56 -8.18 -44.34 15.76
C ASN A 56 -7.44 -45.70 15.59
N LYS A 57 -7.09 -46.10 14.37
CA LYS A 57 -6.32 -47.33 14.07
C LYS A 57 -4.99 -47.10 13.37
N ARG A 58 -4.61 -45.87 13.00
CA ARG A 58 -3.40 -45.64 12.20
C ARG A 58 -2.56 -44.47 12.72
N TRP A 59 -1.42 -44.83 13.30
CA TRP A 59 -0.43 -43.95 13.96
C TRP A 59 0.21 -42.88 13.06
N TRP A 60 0.04 -42.96 11.73
CA TRP A 60 0.64 -42.04 10.77
C TRP A 60 -0.23 -40.81 10.45
N MET A 61 -1.51 -40.80 10.82
CA MET A 61 -2.40 -39.65 10.57
C MET A 61 -2.00 -38.38 11.35
N PRO A 62 -1.59 -38.46 12.63
CA PRO A 62 -1.01 -37.31 13.35
C PRO A 62 0.26 -36.76 12.68
N LEU A 63 1.09 -37.63 12.09
CA LEU A 63 2.34 -37.25 11.41
C LEU A 63 2.10 -36.46 10.12
N VAL A 64 1.00 -36.72 9.39
CA VAL A 64 0.62 -35.95 8.19
C VAL A 64 -0.08 -34.65 8.55
N ALA A 65 -0.83 -34.66 9.65
CA ALA A 65 -1.61 -33.51 10.08
C ALA A 65 -0.78 -32.39 10.69
N PHE A 66 0.22 -32.75 11.48
CA PHE A 66 1.12 -31.79 12.10
C PHE A 66 1.74 -30.81 11.08
N PRO A 67 2.37 -31.27 9.96
CA PRO A 67 2.90 -30.35 8.97
C PRO A 67 1.81 -29.53 8.26
N VAL A 68 0.60 -30.05 8.06
CA VAL A 68 -0.51 -29.27 7.46
C VAL A 68 -0.97 -28.17 8.42
N ILE A 69 -1.10 -28.46 9.71
CA ILE A 69 -1.44 -27.46 10.74
C ILE A 69 -0.33 -26.43 10.85
N VAL A 70 0.94 -26.84 10.87
CA VAL A 70 2.09 -25.92 10.89
C VAL A 70 2.11 -25.06 9.63
N LEU A 71 1.86 -25.61 8.44
CA LEU A 71 1.80 -24.85 7.19
C LEU A 71 0.65 -23.84 7.22
N LEU A 72 -0.53 -24.23 7.74
CA LEU A 72 -1.69 -23.35 7.89
C LEU A 72 -1.46 -22.26 8.94
N LEU A 73 -0.76 -22.58 10.04
CA LEU A 73 -0.37 -21.61 11.05
C LEU A 73 0.69 -20.64 10.50
N LEU A 74 1.73 -21.11 9.82
CA LEU A 74 2.73 -20.26 9.17
C LEU A 74 2.09 -19.40 8.06
N TYR A 75 1.13 -19.94 7.33
CA TYR A 75 0.37 -19.18 6.32
C TYR A 75 -0.52 -18.11 6.97
N SER A 76 -1.18 -18.46 8.08
CA SER A 76 -2.13 -17.57 8.77
C SER A 76 -1.42 -16.52 9.62
N PHE A 77 -0.34 -16.87 10.31
CA PHE A 77 0.41 -15.97 11.20
C PHE A 77 1.62 -15.34 10.54
N GLY A 78 2.15 -15.91 9.45
CA GLY A 78 3.38 -15.42 8.82
C GLY A 78 3.29 -13.96 8.42
N ILE A 79 2.12 -13.48 7.97
CA ILE A 79 1.96 -12.08 7.57
C ILE A 79 1.93 -11.14 8.78
N ASP A 80 1.17 -11.45 9.84
CA ASP A 80 1.18 -10.63 11.06
C ASP A 80 2.54 -10.70 11.79
N MET A 81 3.23 -11.84 11.71
CA MET A 81 4.59 -12.00 12.20
C MET A 81 5.58 -11.15 11.38
N ILE A 82 5.44 -11.11 10.06
CA ILE A 82 6.23 -10.24 9.18
C ILE A 82 5.95 -8.76 9.51
N VAL A 83 4.69 -8.37 9.72
CA VAL A 83 4.36 -6.98 10.11
C VAL A 83 4.96 -6.64 11.47
N SER A 84 4.78 -7.48 12.48
CA SER A 84 5.30 -7.24 13.84
C SER A 84 6.82 -7.33 13.95
N GLN A 85 7.52 -7.95 12.99
CA GLN A 85 8.99 -7.98 12.94
C GLN A 85 9.59 -6.80 12.18
N ILE A 86 8.82 -6.13 11.34
CA ILE A 86 9.32 -5.08 10.43
C ILE A 86 8.83 -3.69 10.85
N VAL A 87 7.70 -3.62 11.57
CA VAL A 87 7.09 -2.36 12.01
C VAL A 87 7.41 -2.08 13.47
N TYR A 88 7.92 -0.87 13.72
CA TYR A 88 8.36 -0.38 15.01
C TYR A 88 7.52 0.84 15.39
N ASP A 89 7.21 0.99 16.67
CA ASP A 89 6.38 2.10 17.15
C ASP A 89 7.15 3.43 17.18
N SER A 90 8.49 3.37 17.15
CA SER A 90 9.36 4.55 17.18
C SER A 90 9.99 4.81 15.81
N PRO A 91 10.14 6.09 15.42
CA PRO A 91 10.80 6.44 14.18
C PRO A 91 12.31 6.17 14.27
N PHE A 92 12.92 5.82 13.13
CA PHE A 92 14.35 5.56 13.04
C PHE A 92 15.19 6.84 12.92
N GLN A 93 14.57 7.91 12.44
CA GLN A 93 15.19 9.22 12.29
C GLN A 93 14.22 10.32 12.68
N ILE A 94 14.73 11.29 13.43
CA ILE A 94 14.00 12.50 13.80
C ILE A 94 14.54 13.62 12.90
N SER A 95 13.69 14.16 12.05
CA SER A 95 14.06 15.34 11.25
C SER A 95 14.09 16.58 12.13
N THR A 96 14.97 17.51 11.81
CA THR A 96 15.08 18.83 12.45
C THR A 96 14.12 19.86 11.85
N GLU A 97 13.53 19.56 10.71
CA GLU A 97 12.53 20.42 10.07
C GLU A 97 11.24 20.40 10.87
N SER A 98 10.72 21.59 11.15
CA SER A 98 9.49 21.82 11.91
C SER A 98 8.70 22.94 11.27
N ASP A 99 7.40 22.98 11.53
CA ASP A 99 6.48 24.05 11.14
C ASP A 99 6.40 24.34 9.63
N VAL A 100 6.71 23.35 8.79
CA VAL A 100 6.57 23.47 7.33
C VAL A 100 5.10 23.35 6.95
N GLN A 101 4.55 24.42 6.37
CA GLN A 101 3.19 24.47 5.85
C GLN A 101 3.20 24.33 4.32
N VAL A 102 2.32 23.47 3.81
CA VAL A 102 2.14 23.23 2.38
C VAL A 102 0.66 23.04 2.06
N VAL A 103 0.27 23.27 0.81
CA VAL A 103 -1.09 22.95 0.37
C VAL A 103 -1.14 21.45 0.00
N PRO A 104 -1.97 20.62 0.65
CA PRO A 104 -2.05 19.20 0.36
C PRO A 104 -2.52 18.95 -1.08
N GLY A 105 -1.83 18.04 -1.77
CA GLY A 105 -2.20 17.60 -3.11
C GLY A 105 -3.23 16.46 -3.10
N GLY A 106 -2.96 15.44 -3.90
CA GLY A 106 -3.84 14.30 -4.16
C GLY A 106 -4.39 14.27 -5.58
N GLU A 107 -4.27 15.37 -6.33
CA GLU A 107 -4.58 15.48 -7.76
C GLU A 107 -3.69 14.56 -8.59
N VAL A 108 -4.27 14.06 -9.68
CA VAL A 108 -3.51 13.32 -10.70
C VAL A 108 -3.25 14.24 -11.88
N LEU A 109 -1.98 14.39 -12.25
CA LEU A 109 -1.54 15.07 -13.46
C LEU A 109 -1.16 14.02 -14.51
N SER A 110 -1.52 14.26 -15.76
CA SER A 110 -1.04 13.51 -16.92
C SER A 110 0.19 14.22 -17.49
N LEU A 111 1.34 13.56 -17.44
CA LEU A 111 2.61 14.03 -17.97
C LEU A 111 2.82 13.43 -19.37
N SER A 112 3.02 14.28 -20.37
CA SER A 112 3.29 13.85 -21.75
C SER A 112 4.80 13.77 -21.99
N VAL A 113 5.31 12.54 -22.13
CA VAL A 113 6.74 12.24 -22.31
C VAL A 113 6.99 11.75 -23.72
N ALA A 114 7.85 12.44 -24.48
CA ALA A 114 8.32 11.94 -25.77
C ALA A 114 9.36 10.84 -25.56
N ILE A 115 9.09 9.65 -26.10
CA ILE A 115 9.98 8.49 -26.00
C ILE A 115 10.44 8.13 -27.40
N GLU A 116 11.74 8.01 -27.58
CA GLU A 116 12.33 7.53 -28.82
C GLU A 116 12.21 6.01 -28.89
N LYS A 117 11.56 5.50 -29.94
CA LYS A 117 11.48 4.07 -30.27
C LYS A 117 12.13 3.83 -31.62
N GLU A 118 12.42 2.58 -31.95
CA GLU A 118 12.99 2.18 -33.25
C GLU A 118 12.15 2.66 -34.45
N SER A 119 10.84 2.90 -34.24
CA SER A 119 9.91 3.42 -35.25
C SER A 119 9.76 4.95 -35.28
N GLY A 120 10.55 5.70 -34.51
CA GLY A 120 10.45 7.15 -34.32
C GLY A 120 9.99 7.57 -32.92
N GLN A 121 9.77 8.87 -32.72
CA GLN A 121 9.29 9.41 -31.44
C GLN A 121 7.80 9.16 -31.22
N VAL A 122 7.45 8.64 -30.04
CA VAL A 122 6.07 8.42 -29.59
C VAL A 122 5.85 9.18 -28.29
N VAL A 123 4.78 9.97 -28.21
CA VAL A 123 4.36 10.62 -26.96
C VAL A 123 3.60 9.61 -26.11
N GLN A 124 4.12 9.30 -24.92
CA GLN A 124 3.46 8.49 -23.92
C GLN A 124 2.96 9.37 -22.77
N GLN A 125 1.72 9.15 -22.34
CA GLN A 125 1.17 9.78 -21.15
C GLN A 125 1.46 8.94 -19.90
N ARG A 126 1.93 9.59 -18.84
CA ARG A 126 2.15 9.01 -17.51
C ARG A 126 1.33 9.77 -16.48
N ASN A 127 0.58 9.06 -15.64
CA ASN A 127 -0.17 9.68 -14.55
C ASN A 127 0.71 9.77 -13.31
N VAL A 128 0.81 10.96 -12.73
CA VAL A 128 1.57 11.25 -11.50
C VAL A 128 0.64 11.92 -10.49
N THR A 129 0.75 11.57 -9.21
CA THR A 129 -0.05 12.22 -8.16
C THR A 129 0.76 13.31 -7.49
N VAL A 130 0.14 14.46 -7.24
CA VAL A 130 0.75 15.57 -6.51
C VAL A 130 0.80 15.24 -5.02
N CYS A 131 1.98 15.35 -4.42
CA CYS A 131 2.20 15.29 -2.98
C CYS A 131 1.64 16.54 -2.31
N PHE A 132 2.20 17.69 -2.67
CA PHE A 132 1.81 18.99 -2.16
C PHE A 132 2.23 20.09 -3.13
N TYR A 133 1.60 21.25 -2.97
CA TYR A 133 1.99 22.50 -3.62
C TYR A 133 2.64 23.41 -2.59
N MET A 134 3.70 24.11 -3.00
CA MET A 134 4.19 25.24 -2.22
C MET A 134 3.22 26.42 -2.35
N PRO A 135 3.03 27.23 -1.29
CA PRO A 135 2.23 28.45 -1.35
C PRO A 135 2.79 29.46 -2.38
N GLU A 136 2.00 30.50 -2.67
CA GLU A 136 2.42 31.65 -3.50
C GLU A 136 2.92 31.30 -4.91
N ASP A 137 2.25 30.35 -5.58
CA ASP A 137 2.63 29.88 -6.93
C ASP A 137 4.03 29.25 -7.02
N GLY A 138 4.54 28.75 -5.89
CA GLY A 138 5.80 28.01 -5.83
C GLY A 138 5.74 26.64 -6.54
N PRO A 139 6.88 25.92 -6.56
CA PRO A 139 6.93 24.57 -7.13
C PRO A 139 6.00 23.60 -6.39
N CYS A 140 5.58 22.53 -7.05
CA CYS A 140 4.91 21.41 -6.41
C CYS A 140 5.78 20.16 -6.43
N VAL A 141 5.52 19.23 -5.52
CA VAL A 141 6.17 17.92 -5.51
C VAL A 141 5.17 16.89 -6.01
N VAL A 142 5.58 16.07 -6.97
CA VAL A 142 4.77 14.97 -7.51
C VAL A 142 5.51 13.65 -7.39
N GLY A 143 4.76 12.59 -7.09
CA GLY A 143 5.31 11.28 -6.79
C GLY A 143 6.12 11.30 -5.49
N ALA A 144 5.99 10.28 -4.66
CA ALA A 144 6.85 10.10 -3.50
C ALA A 144 8.12 9.28 -3.87
N HIS A 145 8.56 9.34 -5.13
CA HIS A 145 9.68 8.58 -5.70
C HIS A 145 10.17 9.20 -7.01
N SER A 146 11.33 8.71 -7.50
CA SER A 146 11.89 9.08 -8.80
C SER A 146 11.01 8.66 -9.95
N LEU A 147 10.81 9.55 -10.92
CA LEU A 147 10.05 9.27 -12.16
C LEU A 147 10.95 9.16 -13.39
N ASP A 148 12.28 9.20 -13.17
CA ASP A 148 13.34 9.18 -14.19
C ASP A 148 13.21 10.34 -15.19
N LEU A 149 12.79 11.51 -14.69
CA LEU A 149 12.70 12.76 -15.42
C LEU A 149 14.01 13.55 -15.27
N LYS A 150 14.38 14.28 -16.32
CA LYS A 150 15.62 15.03 -16.34
C LYS A 150 15.41 16.45 -15.81
N PRO A 151 16.18 16.91 -14.80
CA PRO A 151 16.14 18.30 -14.35
C PRO A 151 16.42 19.29 -15.49
N GLY A 152 15.64 20.36 -15.56
CA GLY A 152 15.68 21.37 -16.61
C GLY A 152 14.73 21.13 -17.78
N ASP A 153 14.33 19.87 -18.03
CA ASP A 153 13.40 19.56 -19.12
C ASP A 153 11.99 20.08 -18.83
N THR A 154 11.24 20.33 -19.91
CA THR A 154 9.87 20.83 -19.84
C THR A 154 8.92 19.82 -20.48
N TYR A 155 7.86 19.47 -19.76
CA TYR A 155 6.87 18.49 -20.20
C TYR A 155 5.49 19.13 -20.29
N GLY A 156 4.68 18.65 -21.24
CA GLY A 156 3.27 18.97 -21.30
C GLY A 156 2.53 18.27 -20.16
N ILE A 157 1.75 19.02 -19.39
CA ILE A 157 0.98 18.54 -18.26
C ILE A 157 -0.49 18.92 -18.41
N SER A 158 -1.36 18.03 -17.95
CA SER A 158 -2.78 18.33 -17.84
C SER A 158 -3.37 17.69 -16.58
N PRO A 159 -4.26 18.39 -15.87
CA PRO A 159 -5.01 17.77 -14.77
C PRO A 159 -5.90 16.66 -15.34
N VAL A 160 -5.92 15.50 -14.70
CA VAL A 160 -6.83 14.42 -15.07
C VAL A 160 -8.20 14.73 -14.46
N SER A 161 -9.14 15.20 -15.29
CA SER A 161 -10.54 15.37 -14.89
C SER A 161 -11.27 14.02 -14.88
N GLU A 162 -12.37 13.91 -14.11
CA GLU A 162 -13.25 12.73 -14.14
C GLU A 162 -13.79 12.43 -15.54
N THR A 163 -13.89 13.44 -16.40
CA THR A 163 -14.32 13.32 -17.80
C THR A 163 -13.22 12.92 -18.77
N ARG A 164 -11.97 12.71 -18.32
CA ARG A 164 -10.77 12.32 -19.12
C ARG A 164 -10.43 13.25 -20.29
N VAL A 165 -11.05 14.42 -20.38
CA VAL A 165 -10.72 15.44 -21.37
C VAL A 165 -10.30 16.69 -20.60
N SER A 166 -9.01 16.99 -20.66
CA SER A 166 -8.48 18.29 -20.25
C SER A 166 -7.94 18.98 -21.50
N GLU A 167 -8.59 20.07 -21.89
CA GLU A 167 -8.26 20.90 -23.06
C GLU A 167 -7.08 21.85 -22.80
N ASN A 168 -6.66 22.03 -21.54
CA ASN A 168 -5.55 22.92 -21.19
C ASN A 168 -4.27 22.12 -20.91
N CYS A 169 -3.42 22.01 -21.92
CA CYS A 169 -2.04 21.55 -21.78
C CYS A 169 -1.20 22.72 -21.25
N HIS A 170 -0.78 22.63 -19.99
CA HIS A 170 0.21 23.54 -19.42
C HIS A 170 1.61 22.94 -19.58
N THR A 171 2.64 23.75 -19.45
CA THR A 171 4.01 23.25 -19.38
C THR A 171 4.47 23.20 -17.92
N ALA A 172 5.14 22.12 -17.55
CA ALA A 172 5.83 22.01 -16.27
C ALA A 172 7.32 21.83 -16.51
N ARG A 173 8.14 22.62 -15.81
CA ARG A 173 9.60 22.46 -15.81
C ARG A 173 10.02 21.60 -14.63
N VAL A 174 10.84 20.59 -14.89
CA VAL A 174 11.43 19.76 -13.84
C VAL A 174 12.55 20.54 -13.17
N LEU A 175 12.42 20.77 -11.86
CA LEU A 175 13.46 21.40 -11.06
C LEU A 175 14.44 20.35 -10.50
N ALA A 176 13.89 19.23 -10.02
CA ALA A 176 14.66 18.10 -9.51
C ALA A 176 13.84 16.81 -9.62
N ASP A 177 14.54 15.69 -9.78
CA ASP A 177 14.00 14.33 -9.67
C ASP A 177 14.89 13.55 -8.68
N SER A 178 14.29 12.99 -7.64
CA SER A 178 14.98 12.32 -6.54
C SER A 178 14.20 11.10 -6.05
N GLN A 179 14.82 10.30 -5.19
CA GLN A 179 14.15 9.18 -4.51
C GLN A 179 12.96 9.59 -3.63
N TYR A 180 12.83 10.87 -3.30
CA TYR A 180 11.75 11.42 -2.48
C TYR A 180 10.59 11.96 -3.31
N GLY A 181 10.79 12.16 -4.62
CA GLY A 181 9.81 12.75 -5.51
C GLY A 181 10.42 13.68 -6.55
N VAL A 182 9.54 14.28 -7.34
CA VAL A 182 9.91 15.22 -8.41
C VAL A 182 9.36 16.61 -8.11
N ALA A 183 10.23 17.61 -8.07
CA ALA A 183 9.84 19.01 -7.96
C ALA A 183 9.54 19.59 -9.35
N LEU A 184 8.33 20.10 -9.53
CA LEU A 184 7.85 20.69 -10.78
C LEU A 184 7.46 22.16 -10.58
N LEU A 185 7.91 23.02 -11.49
CA LEU A 185 7.44 24.40 -11.59
C LEU A 185 6.38 24.54 -12.68
N GLY A 186 5.29 25.25 -12.40
CA GLY A 186 4.20 25.51 -13.35
C GLY A 186 2.82 25.00 -12.90
N PRO A 187 2.66 23.74 -12.44
CA PRO A 187 1.39 23.26 -11.92
C PRO A 187 0.97 24.03 -10.66
N LYS A 188 -0.30 24.46 -10.61
CA LYS A 188 -0.89 25.15 -9.45
C LYS A 188 -1.97 24.30 -8.79
N CYS A 189 -2.24 24.57 -7.52
CA CYS A 189 -3.38 23.98 -6.83
C CYS A 189 -4.67 24.37 -7.59
N PRO A 190 -5.53 23.41 -7.98
CA PRO A 190 -6.76 23.72 -8.72
C PRO A 190 -7.79 24.44 -7.85
N ASP A 191 -7.70 24.29 -6.52
CA ASP A 191 -8.56 24.96 -5.55
C ASP A 191 -7.78 26.08 -4.84
N PRO A 192 -8.04 27.37 -5.15
CA PRO A 192 -7.32 28.48 -4.55
C PRO A 192 -7.65 28.70 -3.07
N ASN A 193 -8.72 28.09 -2.56
CA ASN A 193 -9.14 28.22 -1.16
C ASN A 193 -8.70 27.04 -0.30
N ARG A 194 -7.91 26.11 -0.84
CA ARG A 194 -7.46 24.94 -0.09
C ARG A 194 -6.50 25.37 1.02
N GLU A 195 -6.86 25.00 2.24
CA GLU A 195 -6.07 25.31 3.43
C GLU A 195 -4.70 24.62 3.40
N GLU A 196 -3.69 25.34 3.88
CA GLU A 196 -2.37 24.79 4.12
C GLU A 196 -2.39 23.89 5.36
N LEU A 197 -1.70 22.75 5.27
CA LEU A 197 -1.51 21.84 6.38
C LEU A 197 -0.04 21.76 6.76
N LEU A 198 0.21 21.53 8.05
CA LEU A 198 1.54 21.29 8.57
C LEU A 198 2.04 19.90 8.19
N LEU A 199 3.32 19.80 7.85
CA LEU A 199 4.01 18.52 7.77
C LEU A 199 4.33 18.03 9.17
N ALA A 200 3.85 16.85 9.53
CA ALA A 200 4.13 16.26 10.83
C ALA A 200 5.56 15.71 10.87
N ARG A 201 6.27 15.97 11.97
CA ARG A 201 7.52 15.28 12.26
C ARG A 201 7.24 13.83 12.62
N ALA A 202 8.25 12.98 12.46
CA ALA A 202 8.09 11.54 12.71
C ALA A 202 7.71 11.22 14.17
N ASP A 203 8.14 12.04 15.14
CA ASP A 203 7.78 11.95 16.57
C ASP A 203 6.35 12.44 16.88
N GLU A 204 5.71 13.14 15.94
CA GLU A 204 4.35 13.65 16.08
C GLU A 204 3.29 12.68 15.51
N VAL A 205 3.74 11.67 14.76
CA VAL A 205 2.84 10.66 14.19
C VAL A 205 2.33 9.74 15.29
N LYS A 206 1.00 9.58 15.36
CA LYS A 206 0.34 8.76 16.37
C LYS A 206 0.14 7.34 15.85
N VAL A 207 1.03 6.45 16.28
CA VAL A 207 0.97 5.03 15.97
C VAL A 207 -0.24 4.37 16.65
N GLY A 208 -0.96 3.54 15.91
CA GLY A 208 -2.18 2.86 16.36
C GLY A 208 -3.47 3.66 16.12
N GLU A 209 -3.36 4.93 15.73
CA GLU A 209 -4.52 5.79 15.45
C GLU A 209 -4.90 5.79 13.96
N GLU A 210 -6.11 6.27 13.69
CA GLU A 210 -6.64 6.43 12.33
C GLU A 210 -5.98 7.60 11.61
N ALA A 211 -5.91 7.49 10.30
CA ALA A 211 -5.47 8.52 9.37
C ALA A 211 -6.23 8.34 8.04
N VAL A 212 -6.05 9.26 7.11
CA VAL A 212 -6.75 9.24 5.83
C VAL A 212 -5.75 9.43 4.69
N ILE A 213 -5.78 8.53 3.71
CA ILE A 213 -5.13 8.78 2.42
C ILE A 213 -6.11 9.60 1.58
N ARG A 214 -5.75 10.84 1.26
CA ARG A 214 -6.55 11.69 0.38
C ARG A 214 -6.23 11.39 -1.07
N THR A 215 -7.25 11.05 -1.84
CA THR A 215 -7.08 10.62 -3.24
C THR A 215 -8.11 11.30 -4.12
N PHE A 216 -7.68 11.90 -5.22
CA PHE A 216 -8.60 12.61 -6.10
C PHE A 216 -9.65 11.67 -6.73
N ALA A 217 -9.24 10.47 -7.18
CA ALA A 217 -10.12 9.58 -7.94
C ALA A 217 -11.05 8.69 -7.10
N LYS A 218 -10.81 8.56 -5.79
CA LYS A 218 -11.56 7.61 -4.93
C LYS A 218 -12.06 8.24 -3.63
N GLY A 219 -11.84 9.55 -3.46
CA GLY A 219 -12.07 10.22 -2.20
C GLY A 219 -11.08 9.78 -1.12
N ASP A 220 -11.46 10.09 0.11
CA ASP A 220 -10.67 9.82 1.30
C ASP A 220 -10.75 8.34 1.69
N ILE A 221 -9.58 7.70 1.85
CA ILE A 221 -9.46 6.29 2.21
C ILE A 221 -9.00 6.19 3.66
N PRO A 222 -9.81 5.64 4.58
CA PRO A 222 -9.42 5.48 5.97
C PRO A 222 -8.36 4.38 6.14
N VAL A 223 -7.33 4.69 6.92
CA VAL A 223 -6.21 3.81 7.22
C VAL A 223 -5.86 3.88 8.71
N ASN A 224 -5.23 2.83 9.24
CA ASN A 224 -4.61 2.83 10.55
C ASN A 224 -3.11 2.98 10.40
N VAL A 225 -2.51 3.86 11.20
CA VAL A 225 -1.07 3.97 11.31
C VAL A 225 -0.53 2.79 12.10
N LEU A 226 0.32 1.97 11.49
CA LEU A 226 0.90 0.80 12.14
C LEU A 226 2.24 1.09 12.82
N GLY A 227 2.98 2.09 12.34
CA GLY A 227 4.33 2.42 12.82
C GLY A 227 5.31 2.62 11.67
N PHE A 228 6.59 2.43 11.94
CA PHE A 228 7.70 2.71 11.03
C PHE A 228 8.44 1.44 10.60
N ALA A 229 8.96 1.41 9.39
CA ALA A 229 9.76 0.31 8.87
C ALA A 229 11.01 0.83 8.15
N MET A 230 12.09 0.05 8.19
CA MET A 230 13.26 0.26 7.33
C MET A 230 13.29 -0.79 6.22
N VAL A 231 13.53 -0.35 4.99
CA VAL A 231 13.76 -1.25 3.85
C VAL A 231 15.06 -0.81 3.17
N GLY A 232 16.14 -1.57 3.40
CA GLY A 232 17.47 -1.06 3.08
C GLY A 232 17.81 0.12 3.98
N ASP A 233 18.25 1.22 3.36
CA ASP A 233 18.58 2.48 4.06
C ASP A 233 17.39 3.46 4.10
N ASP A 234 16.24 3.07 3.55
CA ASP A 234 15.06 3.91 3.45
C ASP A 234 14.09 3.74 4.62
N HIS A 235 13.60 4.86 5.16
CA HIS A 235 12.59 4.91 6.19
C HIS A 235 11.18 5.05 5.59
N PHE A 236 10.25 4.27 6.13
CA PHE A 236 8.85 4.30 5.73
C PHE A 236 7.94 4.37 6.94
N LEU A 237 6.88 5.17 6.83
CA LEU A 237 5.70 5.03 7.66
C LEU A 237 4.78 3.98 7.03
N VAL A 238 4.30 3.04 7.84
CA VAL A 238 3.47 1.91 7.40
C VAL A 238 2.03 2.13 7.85
N VAL A 239 1.11 2.13 6.89
CA VAL A 239 -0.33 2.24 7.18
C VAL A 239 -1.10 1.06 6.60
N ARG A 240 -2.24 0.75 7.19
CA ARG A 240 -3.13 -0.34 6.79
C ARG A 240 -4.51 0.19 6.45
N CYS A 241 -5.02 -0.11 5.26
CA CYS A 241 -6.41 0.19 4.91
C CYS A 241 -7.39 -0.50 5.88
N ILE A 242 -8.29 0.27 6.50
CA ILE A 242 -9.31 -0.26 7.43
C ILE A 242 -10.31 -1.11 6.64
N ASP A 243 -10.77 -0.59 5.51
CA ASP A 243 -11.66 -1.30 4.61
C ASP A 243 -10.89 -2.08 3.55
N GLY A 244 -10.96 -3.40 3.60
CA GLY A 244 -10.38 -4.27 2.58
C GLY A 244 -11.00 -4.14 1.18
N LYS A 245 -12.01 -3.27 1.01
CA LYS A 245 -12.57 -2.85 -0.28
C LYS A 245 -11.84 -1.66 -0.90
N ALA A 246 -11.17 -0.82 -0.10
CA ALA A 246 -10.45 0.34 -0.61
C ALA A 246 -9.25 -0.11 -1.46
N LYS A 247 -9.24 0.32 -2.72
CA LYS A 247 -8.23 -0.10 -3.70
C LYS A 247 -7.14 0.96 -3.81
N VAL A 248 -6.15 0.92 -2.94
CA VAL A 248 -4.87 1.58 -3.24
C VAL A 248 -4.19 0.82 -4.38
N GLY A 249 -3.66 1.54 -5.37
CA GLY A 249 -3.10 0.94 -6.58
C GLY A 249 -2.14 1.87 -7.33
N PRO A 250 -1.65 1.41 -8.50
CA PRO A 250 -0.72 2.19 -9.32
C PRO A 250 -1.28 3.57 -9.67
N GLY A 251 -0.38 4.56 -9.75
CA GLY A 251 -0.72 5.95 -10.08
C GLY A 251 -1.15 6.79 -8.89
N MET A 252 -1.28 6.22 -7.68
CA MET A 252 -1.63 6.96 -6.45
C MET A 252 -0.40 7.38 -5.64
N SER A 253 0.81 7.05 -6.10
CA SER A 253 2.04 7.42 -5.40
C SER A 253 2.20 8.94 -5.39
N GLY A 254 2.35 9.49 -4.19
CA GLY A 254 2.26 10.92 -3.90
C GLY A 254 1.00 11.31 -3.13
N SER A 255 -0.05 10.47 -3.07
CA SER A 255 -1.27 10.83 -2.32
C SER A 255 -0.95 11.17 -0.86
N PRO A 256 -1.35 12.34 -0.33
CA PRO A 256 -1.05 12.74 1.04
C PRO A 256 -1.82 11.87 2.04
N ILE A 257 -1.15 11.50 3.13
CA ILE A 257 -1.73 10.84 4.29
C ILE A 257 -1.86 11.88 5.39
N ILE A 258 -3.08 12.08 5.89
CA ILE A 258 -3.44 13.12 6.84
C ILE A 258 -3.89 12.48 8.15
N GLN A 259 -3.33 12.95 9.27
CA GLN A 259 -3.70 12.59 10.64
C GLN A 259 -3.76 13.87 11.47
N ASP A 260 -4.86 14.10 12.18
CA ASP A 260 -5.07 15.28 13.03
C ASP A 260 -4.67 16.61 12.36
N ASP A 261 -5.19 16.85 11.16
CA ASP A 261 -4.92 18.07 10.37
C ASP A 261 -3.45 18.30 10.01
N ARG A 262 -2.64 17.24 10.04
CA ARG A 262 -1.25 17.26 9.58
C ARG A 262 -0.99 16.22 8.51
N ILE A 263 -0.10 16.53 7.58
CA ILE A 263 0.37 15.56 6.59
C ILE A 263 1.50 14.75 7.24
N VAL A 264 1.24 13.46 7.50
CA VAL A 264 2.20 12.54 8.14
C VAL A 264 3.08 11.80 7.13
N GLY A 265 2.61 11.67 5.89
CA GLY A 265 3.40 11.06 4.83
C GLY A 265 2.77 11.17 3.46
N PHE A 266 3.47 10.64 2.47
CA PHE A 266 3.01 10.53 1.09
C PHE A 266 3.07 9.08 0.63
N LEU A 267 2.03 8.65 -0.08
CA LEU A 267 1.90 7.27 -0.53
C LEU A 267 3.06 6.92 -1.44
N HIS A 268 3.84 5.89 -1.10
CA HIS A 268 4.97 5.48 -1.92
C HIS A 268 4.64 4.23 -2.71
N SER A 269 4.36 3.14 -2.00
CA SER A 269 4.13 1.83 -2.60
C SER A 269 3.12 1.01 -1.79
N VAL A 270 2.61 -0.06 -2.39
CA VAL A 270 1.71 -1.00 -1.72
C VAL A 270 2.40 -2.35 -1.69
N SER A 271 2.69 -2.85 -0.49
CA SER A 271 3.11 -4.23 -0.33
C SER A 271 1.91 -5.14 -0.45
N ARG A 272 1.89 -5.95 -1.52
CA ARG A 272 0.83 -6.92 -1.79
C ARG A 272 1.29 -8.30 -1.35
N TYR A 273 0.87 -8.72 -0.17
CA TYR A 273 0.92 -10.13 0.18
C TYR A 273 -0.19 -10.87 -0.58
N LEU A 274 0.12 -12.07 -1.10
CA LEU A 274 -0.80 -12.86 -1.95
C LEU A 274 -2.20 -13.02 -1.33
N LYS A 275 -2.30 -13.12 0.00
CA LYS A 275 -3.54 -13.03 0.81
C LYS A 275 -3.20 -12.44 2.18
N GLY A 276 -3.38 -11.14 2.36
CA GLY A 276 -3.14 -10.43 3.63
C GLY A 276 -3.65 -8.98 3.56
N PRO A 277 -3.66 -8.23 4.69
CA PRO A 277 -3.97 -6.81 4.67
C PRO A 277 -3.00 -6.11 3.71
N LYS A 278 -3.52 -5.19 2.90
CA LYS A 278 -2.67 -4.35 2.05
C LYS A 278 -1.96 -3.36 2.96
N LEU A 279 -0.64 -3.51 3.05
CA LEU A 279 0.20 -2.53 3.72
C LEU A 279 0.58 -1.48 2.69
N VAL A 280 0.42 -0.22 3.07
CA VAL A 280 0.84 0.91 2.28
C VAL A 280 2.11 1.44 2.92
N MET A 281 3.19 1.44 2.16
CA MET A 281 4.43 2.09 2.54
C MET A 281 4.32 3.55 2.13
N THR A 282 4.66 4.44 3.04
CA THR A 282 4.55 5.87 2.86
C THR A 282 5.88 6.52 3.22
N ARG A 283 6.31 7.52 2.44
CA ARG A 283 7.47 8.32 2.80
C ARG A 283 7.05 9.32 3.87
N PRO A 284 7.78 9.46 4.99
CA PRO A 284 7.50 10.49 5.98
C PRO A 284 7.46 11.88 5.33
N ALA A 285 6.49 12.71 5.71
CA ALA A 285 6.20 13.93 4.96
C ALA A 285 7.36 14.92 4.95
N VAL A 286 8.00 15.08 6.12
CA VAL A 286 9.15 15.96 6.30
C VAL A 286 10.35 15.48 5.49
N GLU A 287 10.59 14.17 5.36
CA GLU A 287 11.70 13.67 4.53
C GLU A 287 11.49 14.00 3.04
N VAL A 288 10.24 13.96 2.56
CA VAL A 288 9.92 14.34 1.18
C VAL A 288 10.21 15.81 0.94
N TYR A 289 9.85 16.67 1.90
CA TYR A 289 10.17 18.09 1.81
C TYR A 289 11.69 18.34 1.90
N GLY A 290 12.36 17.82 2.93
CA GLY A 290 13.79 18.02 3.15
C GLY A 290 14.66 17.51 2.01
N GLY A 291 14.29 16.39 1.38
CA GLY A 291 14.99 15.85 0.21
C GLY A 291 14.92 16.73 -1.04
N LEU A 292 13.98 17.68 -1.10
CA LEU A 292 13.75 18.57 -2.24
C LEU A 292 13.83 20.05 -1.88
N LYS A 293 14.10 20.41 -0.63
CA LYS A 293 13.97 21.76 -0.07
C LYS A 293 14.68 22.83 -0.88
N GLU A 294 15.91 22.56 -1.34
CA GLU A 294 16.72 23.50 -2.13
C GLU A 294 16.04 23.96 -3.43
N TYR A 295 15.11 23.16 -3.95
CA TYR A 295 14.38 23.44 -5.19
C TYR A 295 13.00 24.08 -4.94
N LEU A 296 12.55 24.15 -3.69
CA LEU A 296 11.21 24.64 -3.31
C LEU A 296 11.20 26.12 -2.94
N GLY A 297 12.36 26.79 -2.96
CA GLY A 297 12.46 28.25 -2.79
C GLY A 297 12.25 28.75 -1.35
N ARG A 298 12.50 27.90 -0.33
CA ARG A 298 12.48 28.26 1.09
C ARG A 298 13.72 27.75 1.83
#